data_AF-A0A840RQS3-F1
#
_entry.id   AF-A0A840RQS3-F1
#
_cell.length_a   1.000
_cell.length_b   1.000
_cell.length_c   1.000
_cell.angle_alpha   90.00
_cell.angle_beta   90.00
_cell.angle_gamma   90.00
#
_symmetry.space_group_name_H-M   'P 1'
#
loop_
_entity.id
_entity.type
_entity.pdbx_description
1 polymer ?
#
loop_
_entity_poly.entity_id
_entity_poly.type
_entity_poly.pdbx_seq_one_letter_code
_entity_poly.pdbx_strand_id
1 'polypeptide(L)'
;MHIDKYLNAAMKKHGIKTDSNLADYLGVAQNTLSQYRHGKRFIDNEMCMKLALSLDMDSPIDIIMAADADRAEMNGQKSLWEVFSRRTATAASVALLTGVVTLFGTPTPAQASPLLKSVGVDFILCQIEEQD
;
A
#
# COMPACT_ATOMS: atom_id res chain seq x y z
N MET A 1 13.00 -11.25 -8.85
CA MET A 1 12.37 -10.36 -7.83
C MET A 1 10.89 -10.22 -8.15
N HIS A 2 10.02 -10.00 -7.17
CA HIS A 2 8.58 -9.79 -7.39
C HIS A 2 8.32 -8.53 -8.24
N ILE A 3 9.18 -7.52 -8.08
CA ILE A 3 9.11 -6.26 -8.82
C ILE A 3 9.30 -6.44 -10.34
N ASP A 4 9.97 -7.51 -10.79
CA ASP A 4 10.20 -7.78 -12.21
C ASP A 4 8.90 -7.88 -13.01
N LYS A 5 7.84 -8.39 -12.39
CA LYS A 5 6.51 -8.49 -13.01
C LYS A 5 6.00 -7.11 -13.44
N TYR A 6 6.15 -6.10 -12.58
CA TYR A 6 5.67 -4.74 -12.85
C TYR A 6 6.57 -4.01 -13.83
N LEU A 7 7.90 -4.21 -13.75
CA LEU A 7 8.84 -3.67 -14.74
C LEU A 7 8.53 -4.22 -16.14
N ASN A 8 8.28 -5.52 -16.26
CA ASN A 8 7.93 -6.14 -17.54
C ASN A 8 6.54 -5.70 -18.03
N ALA A 9 5.59 -5.49 -17.12
CA ALA A 9 4.28 -4.92 -17.48
C ALA A 9 4.43 -3.50 -18.04
N ALA A 10 5.29 -2.67 -17.43
CA ALA A 10 5.56 -1.32 -17.91
C ALA A 10 6.22 -1.35 -19.29
N MET A 11 7.17 -2.25 -19.51
CA MET A 11 7.77 -2.46 -20.84
C MET A 11 6.73 -2.81 -21.89
N LYS A 12 5.86 -3.79 -21.59
CA LYS A 12 4.82 -4.24 -22.51
C LYS A 12 3.83 -3.12 -22.83
N LYS A 13 3.38 -2.37 -21.82
CA LYS A 13 2.41 -1.30 -21.98
C LYS A 13 2.93 -0.15 -22.84
N HIS A 14 4.19 0.22 -22.66
CA HIS A 14 4.81 1.34 -23.39
C HIS A 14 5.57 0.91 -24.65
N GLY A 15 5.50 -0.37 -25.05
CA GLY A 15 6.18 -0.87 -26.25
C GLY A 15 7.71 -0.85 -26.16
N ILE A 16 8.26 -0.82 -24.94
CA ILE A 16 9.69 -0.75 -24.68
C ILE A 16 10.31 -2.15 -24.80
N LYS A 17 11.38 -2.28 -25.57
CA LYS A 17 12.03 -3.58 -25.87
C LYS A 17 13.29 -3.85 -25.05
N THR A 18 13.91 -2.80 -24.49
CA THR A 18 15.20 -2.90 -23.80
C THR A 18 15.11 -2.29 -22.41
N ASP A 19 15.88 -2.85 -21.47
CA ASP A 19 15.99 -2.32 -20.12
C ASP A 19 16.63 -0.93 -20.08
N SER A 20 17.52 -0.58 -21.02
CA SER A 20 18.06 0.79 -21.10
C SER A 20 16.94 1.81 -21.34
N ASN A 21 16.06 1.53 -22.30
CA ASN A 21 14.96 2.42 -22.64
C ASN A 21 13.92 2.46 -21.52
N LEU A 22 13.75 1.37 -20.77
CA LEU A 22 12.90 1.37 -19.57
C LEU A 22 13.52 2.24 -18.48
N ALA A 23 14.83 2.16 -18.27
CA ALA A 23 15.54 2.98 -17.31
C ALA A 23 15.41 4.48 -17.66
N ASP A 24 15.58 4.83 -18.93
CA ASP A 24 15.39 6.19 -19.44
C ASP A 24 13.94 6.67 -19.22
N TYR A 25 12.95 5.83 -19.54
CA TYR A 25 11.54 6.13 -19.31
C TYR A 25 11.21 6.36 -17.82
N LEU A 26 11.78 5.53 -16.94
CA LEU A 26 11.62 5.66 -15.51
C LEU A 26 12.52 6.74 -14.89
N GLY A 27 13.41 7.36 -15.66
CA GLY A 27 14.32 8.41 -15.18
C GLY A 27 15.37 7.89 -14.19
N VAL A 28 15.79 6.64 -14.33
CA VAL A 28 16.82 6.00 -13.48
C VAL A 28 18.00 5.54 -14.34
N ALA A 29 19.17 5.36 -13.74
CA ALA A 29 20.30 4.77 -14.46
C ALA A 29 20.02 3.30 -14.82
N GLN A 30 20.52 2.84 -15.97
CA GLN A 30 20.40 1.44 -16.38
C GLN A 30 20.96 0.45 -15.33
N ASN A 31 22.07 0.80 -14.68
CA ASN A 31 22.64 0.00 -13.58
C ASN A 31 21.66 -0.13 -12.41
N THR A 32 20.95 0.95 -12.06
CA THR A 32 19.94 0.94 -11.00
C THR A 32 18.79 -0.01 -11.34
N LEU A 33 18.30 0.04 -12.58
CA LEU A 33 17.26 -0.90 -13.02
C LEU A 33 17.73 -2.36 -12.97
N SER A 34 18.96 -2.63 -13.42
CA SER A 34 19.56 -3.97 -13.31
C SER A 34 19.64 -4.44 -11.85
N GLN A 35 20.06 -3.57 -10.93
CA GLN A 35 20.11 -3.89 -9.50
C GLN A 35 18.73 -4.21 -8.91
N TYR A 36 17.66 -3.54 -9.37
CA TYR A 36 16.29 -3.88 -8.97
C TYR A 36 15.92 -5.31 -9.39
N ARG A 37 16.22 -5.69 -10.64
CA ARG A 37 15.91 -7.05 -11.16
C ARG A 37 16.67 -8.16 -10.43
N HIS A 38 17.91 -7.88 -10.04
CA HIS A 38 18.80 -8.86 -9.40
C HIS A 38 18.72 -8.84 -7.87
N GLY A 39 17.82 -8.05 -7.28
CA GLY A 39 17.68 -7.95 -5.83
C GLY A 39 18.95 -7.45 -5.14
N LYS A 40 19.70 -6.56 -5.80
CA LYS A 40 20.86 -5.87 -5.22
C LYS A 40 20.46 -4.53 -4.61
N ARG A 41 19.36 -3.95 -5.08
CA ARG A 41 18.77 -2.71 -4.59
C ARG A 41 17.25 -2.87 -4.55
N PHE A 42 16.62 -2.27 -3.56
CA PHE A 42 15.16 -2.20 -3.46
C PHE A 42 14.63 -0.94 -4.13
N ILE A 43 13.44 -1.04 -4.72
CA ILE A 43 12.67 0.09 -5.24
C ILE A 43 12.12 0.92 -4.06
N ASP A 44 12.10 2.23 -4.22
CA ASP A 44 11.51 3.16 -3.26
C ASP A 44 10.01 3.37 -3.53
N ASN A 45 9.31 3.95 -2.55
CA ASN A 45 7.87 4.14 -2.65
C ASN A 45 7.49 5.14 -3.77
N GLU A 46 8.33 6.15 -4.03
CA GLU A 46 8.10 7.09 -5.12
C GLU A 46 8.13 6.42 -6.49
N MET A 47 9.10 5.54 -6.72
CA MET A 47 9.16 4.76 -7.95
C MET A 47 8.03 3.74 -8.05
N CYS A 48 7.58 3.15 -6.93
CA CYS A 48 6.35 2.35 -6.91
C CYS A 48 5.13 3.15 -7.38
N MET A 49 4.95 4.39 -6.89
CA MET A 49 3.88 5.28 -7.32
C MET A 49 4.01 5.65 -8.80
N LYS A 50 5.23 5.95 -9.26
CA LYS A 50 5.50 6.24 -10.68
C LYS A 50 5.16 5.04 -11.57
N LEU A 51 5.51 3.83 -11.15
CA LEU A 51 5.15 2.60 -11.86
C LEU A 51 3.62 2.40 -11.90
N ALA A 52 2.93 2.58 -10.77
CA ALA A 52 1.47 2.47 -10.71
C ALA A 52 0.78 3.45 -11.68
N LEU A 53 1.24 4.72 -11.69
CA LEU A 53 0.75 5.74 -12.62
C LEU A 53 1.03 5.33 -14.08
N SER A 54 2.25 4.87 -14.38
CA SER A 54 2.59 4.41 -15.73
C SER A 54 1.73 3.23 -16.18
N LEU A 55 1.28 2.40 -15.24
CA LEU A 55 0.47 1.21 -15.49
C LEU A 55 -1.05 1.48 -15.47
N ASP A 56 -1.50 2.72 -15.23
CA ASP A 56 -2.91 3.09 -15.01
C ASP A 56 -3.55 2.22 -13.91
N MET A 57 -2.82 1.95 -12.83
CA MET A 57 -3.34 1.22 -11.67
C MET A 57 -4.02 2.20 -10.72
N ASP A 58 -5.22 1.84 -10.23
CA ASP A 58 -5.98 2.67 -9.28
C ASP A 58 -5.27 2.81 -7.92
N SER A 59 -4.44 1.83 -7.55
CA SER A 59 -3.73 1.81 -6.27
C SER A 59 -2.29 1.32 -6.42
N PRO A 60 -1.30 2.01 -5.82
CA PRO A 60 0.10 1.59 -5.85
C PRO A 60 0.42 0.47 -4.85
N ILE A 61 -0.55 0.08 -4.00
CA ILE A 61 -0.33 -0.85 -2.88
C ILE A 61 0.23 -2.20 -3.34
N ASP A 62 -0.23 -2.73 -4.47
CA ASP A 62 0.25 -4.02 -4.99
C ASP A 62 1.74 -4.00 -5.36
N ILE A 63 2.23 -2.85 -5.85
CA ILE A 63 3.64 -2.66 -6.21
C ILE A 63 4.47 -2.45 -4.96
N ILE A 64 3.97 -1.65 -4.01
CA ILE A 64 4.64 -1.41 -2.71
C ILE A 64 4.79 -2.72 -1.94
N MET A 65 3.73 -3.53 -1.90
CA MET A 65 3.76 -4.83 -1.24
C MET A 65 4.79 -5.77 -1.88
N ALA A 66 4.90 -5.77 -3.22
CA ALA A 66 5.92 -6.53 -3.91
C ALA A 66 7.34 -6.02 -3.61
N ALA A 67 7.54 -4.71 -3.59
CA ALA A 67 8.83 -4.09 -3.25
C ALA A 67 9.26 -4.39 -1.79
N ASP A 68 8.31 -4.43 -0.85
CA ASP A 68 8.60 -4.79 0.54
C ASP A 68 8.82 -6.30 0.72
N ALA A 69 8.13 -7.15 -0.04
CA ALA A 69 8.44 -8.58 -0.09
C ALA A 69 9.87 -8.82 -0.56
N ASP A 70 10.25 -8.17 -1.66
CA ASP A 70 11.61 -8.16 -2.19
C ASP A 70 12.64 -7.64 -1.17
N ARG A 71 12.32 -6.56 -0.43
CA ARG A 71 13.18 -6.03 0.64
C ARG A 71 13.35 -7.05 1.78
N ALA A 72 12.28 -7.73 2.17
CA ALA A 72 12.33 -8.73 3.23
C ALA A 72 13.22 -9.93 2.83
N GLU A 73 13.04 -10.44 1.61
CA GLU A 73 13.87 -11.53 1.06
C GLU A 73 15.35 -11.14 1.01
N MET A 74 15.68 -9.92 0.56
CA MET A 74 17.05 -9.41 0.55
C MET A 74 17.68 -9.34 1.95
N ASN A 75 16.87 -9.06 2.98
CA ASN A 75 17.31 -9.00 4.37
C ASN A 75 17.25 -10.36 5.09
N GLY A 76 16.88 -11.45 4.39
CA GLY A 76 16.69 -12.77 4.98
C GLY A 76 15.49 -12.86 5.95
N GLN A 77 14.57 -11.91 5.86
CA GLN A 77 13.37 -11.82 6.70
C GLN A 77 12.13 -12.22 5.89
N LYS A 78 11.08 -12.68 6.58
CA LYS A 78 9.76 -12.84 5.94
C LYS A 78 9.03 -11.51 5.93
N SER A 79 8.33 -11.22 4.85
CA SER A 79 7.59 -9.96 4.69
C SER A 79 6.44 -9.87 5.68
N LEU A 80 6.36 -8.77 6.43
CA LEU A 80 5.24 -8.51 7.35
C LEU A 80 3.90 -8.39 6.60
N TRP A 81 3.92 -8.12 5.29
CA TRP A 81 2.72 -8.06 4.47
C TRP A 81 1.96 -9.39 4.38
N GLU A 82 2.63 -10.54 4.53
CA GLU A 82 1.96 -11.84 4.60
C GLU A 82 0.99 -11.92 5.80
N VAL A 83 1.31 -11.22 6.88
CA VAL A 83 0.49 -11.19 8.10
C VAL A 83 -0.63 -10.15 7.97
N PHE A 84 -0.31 -8.96 7.46
CA PHE A 84 -1.28 -7.87 7.31
C PHE A 84 -2.37 -8.15 6.26
N SER A 85 -2.01 -8.74 5.11
CA SER A 85 -2.97 -9.09 4.05
C SER A 85 -4.03 -10.09 4.52
N ARG A 86 -3.64 -11.08 5.33
CA ARG A 86 -4.57 -12.07 5.90
C ARG A 86 -5.58 -11.44 6.87
N ARG A 87 -5.16 -10.42 7.62
CA ARG A 87 -5.99 -9.77 8.65
C ARG A 87 -6.96 -8.74 8.09
N THR A 88 -6.64 -8.12 6.95
CA THR A 88 -7.54 -7.20 6.25
C THR A 88 -8.65 -7.94 5.49
N ALA A 89 -8.33 -9.09 4.88
CA ALA A 89 -9.32 -9.94 4.21
C ALA A 89 -10.44 -10.42 5.14
N THR A 90 -10.15 -10.65 6.43
CA THR A 90 -11.14 -11.12 7.42
C THR A 90 -11.96 -9.98 8.06
N ALA A 91 -11.51 -8.72 7.98
CA ALA A 91 -12.26 -7.59 8.52
C ALA A 91 -13.39 -7.13 7.57
N ALA A 92 -13.17 -7.21 6.25
CA ALA A 92 -14.17 -6.82 5.24
C ALA A 92 -15.44 -7.70 5.27
N SER A 93 -15.32 -8.97 5.66
CA SER A 93 -16.44 -9.92 5.71
C SER A 93 -17.39 -9.69 6.89
N VAL A 94 -16.94 -9.10 8.00
CA VAL A 94 -17.79 -8.84 9.18
C VAL A 94 -18.70 -7.61 8.97
N ALA A 95 -18.22 -6.59 8.24
CA ALA A 95 -19.02 -5.39 7.95
C ALA A 95 -20.19 -5.68 7.00
N LEU A 96 -20.02 -6.58 6.02
CA LEU A 96 -21.09 -6.90 5.07
C LEU A 96 -22.25 -7.68 5.70
N LEU A 97 -22.01 -8.45 6.75
CA LEU A 97 -23.07 -9.21 7.43
C LEU A 97 -23.93 -8.35 8.36
N THR A 98 -23.41 -7.22 8.87
CA THR A 98 -24.17 -6.30 9.73
C THR A 98 -25.05 -5.33 8.94
N GLY A 99 -24.71 -5.01 7.68
CA GLY A 99 -25.49 -4.11 6.83
C GLY A 99 -26.76 -4.70 6.22
N VAL A 100 -26.88 -6.03 6.12
CA VAL A 100 -28.06 -6.68 5.50
C VAL A 100 -29.26 -6.76 6.44
N VAL A 101 -29.04 -6.73 7.76
CA VAL A 101 -30.11 -6.89 8.76
C VAL A 101 -30.96 -5.62 8.95
N THR A 102 -30.48 -4.44 8.52
CA THR A 102 -31.20 -3.16 8.70
C THR A 102 -32.15 -2.80 7.55
N LEU A 103 -32.18 -3.55 6.44
CA LEU A 103 -33.01 -3.20 5.28
C LEU A 103 -34.46 -3.73 5.28
N PHE A 104 -34.88 -4.53 6.27
CA PHE A 104 -36.22 -5.14 6.27
C PHE A 104 -37.00 -5.03 7.60
N GLY A 105 -36.71 -4.04 8.46
CA GLY A 105 -37.44 -3.92 9.73
C GLY A 105 -37.39 -2.56 10.43
N THR A 106 -38.43 -1.75 10.17
CA THR A 106 -38.97 -0.64 10.98
C THR A 106 -38.33 0.76 10.89
N PRO A 107 -39.15 1.84 10.78
CA PRO A 107 -38.70 3.22 10.96
C PRO A 107 -38.58 3.58 12.46
N THR A 108 -37.42 4.14 12.83
CA THR A 108 -37.08 5.12 13.90
C THR A 108 -37.85 5.09 15.24
N PRO A 109 -37.14 5.12 16.39
CA PRO A 109 -36.70 6.42 16.90
C PRO A 109 -35.19 6.49 17.07
N ALA A 110 -34.63 7.63 16.71
CA ALA A 110 -33.23 7.98 16.88
C ALA A 110 -32.88 7.95 18.38
N GLN A 111 -32.27 6.87 18.84
CA GLN A 111 -31.37 6.95 19.99
C GLN A 111 -30.06 7.52 19.47
N ALA A 112 -29.76 8.75 19.90
CA ALA A 112 -28.50 9.40 19.66
C ALA A 112 -27.34 8.49 20.07
N SER A 113 -26.48 8.15 19.11
CA SER A 113 -25.18 7.52 19.39
C SER A 113 -24.43 8.41 20.38
N PRO A 114 -23.85 7.88 21.48
CA PRO A 114 -22.91 8.66 22.24
C PRO A 114 -21.76 9.06 21.32
N LEU A 115 -21.55 10.37 21.30
CA LEU A 115 -20.54 11.13 20.59
C LEU A 115 -19.18 10.41 20.63
N LEU A 116 -18.59 10.25 19.43
CA LEU A 116 -17.16 10.08 19.14
C LEU A 116 -16.23 9.94 20.35
N LYS A 117 -15.82 8.72 20.68
CA LYS A 117 -14.52 8.53 21.33
C LYS A 117 -13.47 8.63 20.23
N SER A 118 -12.97 9.85 20.02
CA SER A 118 -11.90 10.13 19.06
C SER A 118 -10.71 9.23 19.36
N VAL A 119 -10.40 8.35 18.42
CA VAL A 119 -9.09 7.72 18.34
C VAL A 119 -8.13 8.83 17.90
N GLY A 120 -7.41 9.41 18.86
CA GLY A 120 -6.33 10.34 18.58
C GLY A 120 -6.08 11.34 19.71
N VAL A 121 -4.85 11.31 20.22
CA VAL A 121 -4.16 12.38 20.97
C VAL A 121 -4.37 12.40 22.50
N ASP A 122 -4.01 11.31 23.18
CA ASP A 122 -3.62 11.34 24.62
C ASP A 122 -2.12 11.68 24.81
N PHE A 123 -1.48 12.41 23.87
CA PHE A 123 -0.02 12.62 23.91
C PHE A 123 0.48 14.06 24.14
N ILE A 124 -0.32 15.14 24.07
CA ILE A 124 0.29 16.50 24.11
C ILE A 124 -0.50 17.58 24.88
N LEU A 125 -1.11 17.30 26.03
CA LEU A 125 -1.66 18.39 26.87
C LEU A 125 -1.25 18.37 28.35
N CYS A 126 -0.21 17.62 28.71
CA CYS A 126 0.30 17.60 30.09
C CYS A 126 1.16 18.81 30.49
N GLN A 127 1.08 19.98 29.84
CA GLN A 127 2.09 21.04 30.05
C GLN A 127 1.63 22.50 30.06
N ILE A 128 0.37 22.87 29.92
CA ILE A 128 0.00 24.30 29.95
C ILE A 128 -1.37 24.51 30.59
N GLU A 129 -1.40 24.65 31.91
CA GLU A 129 -2.12 25.71 32.65
C GLU A 129 -1.99 25.44 34.16
N GLU A 130 -0.75 25.57 34.63
CA GLU A 130 -0.47 26.11 35.95
C GLU A 130 -0.44 27.62 35.76
N GLN A 131 -1.51 28.35 36.09
CA GLN A 131 -1.53 29.75 36.51
C GLN A 131 -2.91 30.07 37.12
N ASP A 132 -2.86 30.71 38.29
CA ASP A 132 -3.90 31.29 39.16
C ASP A 132 -4.64 30.37 40.16
#